data_AF-A0A4Q1C558-F1
#
_entry.id   AF-A0A4Q1C558-F1
#
_cell.length_a   1.000
_cell.length_b   1.000
_cell.length_c   1.000
_cell.angle_alpha   90.00
_cell.angle_beta   90.00
_cell.angle_gamma   90.00
#
_symmetry.space_group_name_H-M   'P 1'
#
loop_
_entity.id
_entity.type
_entity.pdbx_description
1 polymer ?
#
loop_
_entity_poly.entity_id
_entity_poly.type
_entity_poly.pdbx_seq_one_letter_code
_entity_poly.pdbx_strand_id
1 'polypeptide(L)'
;MPDEPDPPRKVYGFKERDFKRDNAPATGGEAMPTAKDLAKLAGHHHNPGQRTGRAKADDPNDVYKVLEQNRQAADEHGLNEVEIKKVKSRRKRDFWLILVGGNLAIIGGVYFSGISVITLVFGLAGLVIFSLGLSWIMWQVMDKY
;
A
#
# COMPACT_ATOMS: atom_id res chain seq x y z
N MET A 1 39.18 -27.38 1.94
CA MET A 1 38.88 -25.94 2.00
C MET A 1 38.63 -25.61 3.46
N PRO A 2 39.29 -24.60 4.05
CA PRO A 2 39.01 -24.22 5.43
C PRO A 2 37.58 -23.66 5.53
N ASP A 3 36.81 -24.16 6.50
CA ASP A 3 35.44 -23.74 6.76
C ASP A 3 35.42 -22.26 7.17
N GLU A 4 34.65 -21.47 6.43
CA GLU A 4 34.48 -20.04 6.67
C GLU A 4 33.71 -19.85 7.99
N PRO A 5 34.23 -19.07 8.96
CA PRO A 5 33.63 -18.97 10.28
C PRO A 5 32.25 -18.30 10.19
N ASP A 6 31.26 -18.96 10.79
CA ASP A 6 29.86 -18.55 10.78
C ASP A 6 29.72 -17.15 11.42
N PRO A 7 29.04 -16.19 10.76
CA PRO A 7 28.99 -14.81 11.26
C PRO A 7 28.25 -14.70 12.59
N PRO A 8 28.64 -13.74 13.45
CA PRO A 8 28.06 -13.60 14.78
C PRO A 8 26.54 -13.35 14.73
N ARG A 9 25.82 -14.05 15.61
CA ARG A 9 24.36 -14.05 15.67
C ARG A 9 23.83 -12.64 16.00
N LYS A 10 23.04 -12.06 15.09
CA LYS A 10 22.42 -10.74 15.29
C LYS A 10 21.27 -10.86 16.31
N VAL A 11 21.41 -10.21 17.45
CA VAL A 11 20.35 -10.07 18.46
C VAL A 11 19.51 -8.83 18.10
N TYR A 12 18.27 -9.04 17.70
CA TYR A 12 17.32 -7.95 17.46
C TYR A 12 16.50 -7.70 18.73
N GLY A 13 16.74 -6.57 19.38
CA GLY A 13 15.91 -6.07 20.48
C GLY A 13 14.75 -5.23 19.96
N PHE A 14 13.66 -5.16 20.73
CA PHE A 14 12.60 -4.19 20.47
C PHE A 14 13.15 -2.78 20.65
N LYS A 15 12.98 -1.94 19.64
CA LYS A 15 13.30 -0.51 19.72
C LYS A 15 12.41 0.12 20.80
N GLU A 16 13.00 0.88 21.71
CA GLU A 16 12.26 1.56 22.78
C GLU A 16 11.15 2.45 22.19
N ARG A 17 9.98 2.43 22.83
CA ARG A 17 8.73 3.00 22.31
C ARG A 17 8.59 4.50 22.56
N ASP A 18 9.66 5.16 22.98
CA ASP A 18 9.66 6.58 23.30
C ASP A 18 10.06 7.39 22.08
N PHE A 19 9.03 7.81 21.35
CA PHE A 19 9.18 8.77 20.26
C PHE A 19 9.60 10.12 20.86
N LYS A 20 10.80 10.58 20.52
CA LYS A 20 11.26 11.93 20.81
C LYS A 20 10.29 12.91 20.13
N ARG A 21 9.45 13.59 20.93
CA ARG A 21 8.53 14.62 20.43
C ARG A 21 9.31 15.94 20.33
N ASP A 22 9.99 16.13 19.21
CA ASP A 22 10.70 17.40 18.96
C ASP A 22 9.71 18.59 18.78
N ASN A 23 8.41 18.33 18.60
CA ASN A 23 7.33 19.32 18.64
C ASN A 23 6.44 19.13 19.88
N ALA A 24 7.01 19.27 21.08
CA ALA A 24 6.17 19.49 22.26
C ALA A 24 5.54 20.90 22.16
N PRO A 25 4.21 21.06 22.35
CA PRO A 25 3.62 22.39 22.41
C PRO A 25 4.29 23.16 23.53
N ALA A 26 4.82 24.34 23.24
CA ALA A 26 5.50 25.18 24.20
C ALA A 26 4.56 25.42 25.40
N THR A 27 4.87 24.82 26.54
CA THR A 27 4.24 25.09 27.84
C THR A 27 4.74 26.44 28.34
N GLY A 28 4.37 27.49 27.63
CA GLY A 28 4.84 28.86 27.81
C GLY A 28 3.92 29.86 27.14
N GLY A 29 2.77 30.12 27.77
CA GLY A 29 2.36 31.50 28.06
C GLY A 29 1.97 32.46 26.94
N GLU A 30 1.54 32.02 25.77
CA GLU A 30 0.71 32.87 24.90
C GLU A 30 -0.63 32.17 24.62
N ALA A 31 -1.71 32.85 25.00
CA ALA A 31 -3.05 32.39 24.70
C ALA A 31 -3.19 32.22 23.19
N MET A 32 -3.58 31.02 22.74
CA MET A 32 -3.84 30.79 21.32
C MET A 32 -4.82 31.86 20.84
N PRO A 33 -4.52 32.56 19.72
CA PRO A 33 -5.40 33.62 19.23
C PRO A 33 -6.79 33.03 19.02
N THR A 34 -7.79 33.68 19.62
CA THR A 34 -9.17 33.22 19.56
C THR A 34 -9.61 33.26 18.09
N ALA A 35 -10.54 32.40 17.67
CA ALA A 35 -11.11 32.46 16.33
C ALA A 35 -11.61 33.87 15.94
N LYS A 36 -12.06 34.67 16.92
CA LYS A 36 -12.42 36.08 16.77
C LYS A 36 -11.23 37.00 16.45
N ASP A 37 -10.05 36.74 17.03
CA ASP A 37 -8.85 37.54 16.82
C ASP A 37 -8.28 37.25 15.43
N LEU A 38 -8.32 35.99 15.01
CA LEU A 38 -8.02 35.58 13.63
C LEU A 38 -8.98 36.21 12.61
N ALA A 39 -10.27 36.26 12.91
CA ALA A 39 -11.27 36.89 12.03
C ALA A 39 -11.11 38.42 11.93
N LYS A 40 -10.61 39.09 12.98
CA LYS A 40 -10.26 40.51 12.94
C LYS A 40 -8.96 40.77 12.17
N LEU A 41 -7.96 39.89 12.34
CA LEU A 41 -6.68 39.99 11.63
C LEU A 41 -6.82 39.75 10.12
N ALA A 42 -7.75 38.87 9.73
CA ALA A 42 -8.05 38.55 8.34
C ALA A 42 -8.77 39.69 7.59
N GLY A 43 -9.16 40.78 8.27
CA GLY A 43 -9.94 41.85 7.67
C GLY A 43 -11.34 41.38 7.24
N HIS A 44 -12.22 42.34 6.92
CA HIS A 44 -13.52 42.03 6.35
C HIS A 44 -13.37 41.38 4.97
N HIS A 45 -13.22 40.05 4.93
CA HIS A 45 -13.46 39.30 3.71
C HIS A 45 -14.94 39.44 3.34
N HIS A 46 -15.17 40.33 2.39
CA HIS A 46 -16.41 40.48 1.67
C HIS A 46 -16.87 39.10 1.18
N ASN A 47 -18.14 38.79 1.46
CA ASN A 47 -18.83 37.56 1.13
C ASN A 47 -18.66 37.24 -0.38
N PRO A 48 -18.10 36.09 -0.81
CA PRO A 48 -17.92 35.77 -2.23
C PRO A 48 -19.24 35.21 -2.81
N GLY A 49 -20.34 35.93 -2.64
CA GLY A 49 -21.62 35.64 -3.26
C GLY A 49 -21.80 36.27 -4.64
N GLN A 50 -20.84 37.06 -5.14
CA GLN A 50 -20.96 37.78 -6.39
C GLN A 50 -19.61 37.91 -7.10
N ARG A 51 -19.39 37.09 -8.12
CA ARG A 51 -18.61 37.43 -9.31
C ARG A 51 -18.91 36.40 -10.41
N THR A 52 -20.11 36.50 -10.98
CA THR A 52 -20.43 36.01 -12.33
C THR A 52 -19.80 36.92 -13.41
N GLY A 53 -18.59 37.43 -13.14
CA GLY A 53 -17.80 38.20 -14.08
C GLY A 53 -16.87 37.24 -14.80
N ARG A 54 -17.00 37.16 -16.12
CA ARG A 54 -15.99 36.58 -17.03
C ARG A 54 -14.61 37.02 -16.53
N ALA A 55 -13.78 36.05 -16.12
CA ALA A 55 -12.41 36.32 -15.69
C ALA A 55 -11.74 37.21 -16.74
N LYS A 56 -11.28 38.40 -16.33
CA LYS A 56 -10.54 39.27 -17.22
C LYS A 56 -9.22 38.57 -17.52
N ALA A 57 -8.82 38.53 -18.79
CA ALA A 57 -7.62 37.83 -19.25
C ALA A 57 -6.31 38.34 -18.61
N ASP A 58 -6.36 39.43 -17.85
CA ASP A 58 -5.25 40.08 -17.16
C ASP A 58 -5.45 40.17 -15.63
N ASP A 59 -6.29 39.32 -15.05
CA ASP A 59 -6.38 39.23 -13.58
C ASP A 59 -5.08 38.61 -13.03
N PRO A 60 -4.29 39.32 -12.19
CA PRO A 60 -3.07 38.77 -11.59
C PRO A 60 -3.34 37.59 -10.65
N ASN A 61 -4.61 37.34 -10.29
CA ASN A 61 -5.04 36.19 -9.50
C ASN A 61 -5.84 35.18 -10.35
N ASP A 62 -5.52 35.06 -11.64
CA ASP A 62 -6.07 34.02 -12.49
C ASP A 62 -5.50 32.65 -12.10
N VAL A 63 -6.25 31.95 -11.25
CA VAL A 63 -5.93 30.60 -10.76
C VAL A 63 -5.61 29.64 -11.91
N TYR A 64 -6.22 29.83 -13.10
CA TYR A 64 -5.97 28.96 -14.24
C TYR A 64 -4.55 29.11 -14.78
N LYS A 65 -4.02 30.35 -14.86
CA LYS A 65 -2.64 30.60 -15.32
C LYS A 65 -1.62 30.03 -14.34
N VAL A 66 -1.87 30.17 -13.04
CA VAL A 66 -0.99 29.61 -12.00
C VAL A 66 -0.97 28.08 -12.06
N LEU A 67 -2.12 27.44 -12.28
CA LEU A 67 -2.20 25.99 -12.45
C LEU A 67 -1.51 25.52 -13.73
N GLU A 68 -1.62 26.26 -14.82
CA GLU A 68 -0.97 25.95 -16.09
C GLU A 68 0.55 26.06 -15.99
N GLN A 69 1.07 27.10 -15.32
CA GLN A 69 2.50 27.25 -15.03
C GLN A 69 3.03 26.14 -14.13
N ASN A 70 2.29 25.76 -13.08
CA ASN A 70 2.67 24.65 -12.21
C ASN A 70 2.70 23.31 -12.96
N ARG A 71 1.77 23.13 -13.92
CA ARG A 71 1.74 21.93 -14.77
C ARG A 71 2.96 21.89 -15.70
N GLN A 72 3.30 23.02 -16.34
CA GLN A 72 4.50 23.12 -17.19
C GLN A 72 5.77 22.85 -16.40
N ALA A 73 5.91 23.43 -15.20
CA ALA A 73 7.05 23.16 -14.33
C ALA A 73 7.11 21.68 -13.89
N ALA A 74 5.96 21.05 -13.60
CA ALA A 74 5.90 19.63 -13.26
C ALA A 74 6.30 18.72 -14.44
N ASP A 75 5.92 19.11 -15.67
CA ASP A 75 6.30 18.42 -16.90
C ASP A 75 7.81 18.56 -17.18
N GLU A 76 8.39 19.76 -17.01
CA GLU A 76 9.84 20.00 -17.16
C GLU A 76 10.69 19.24 -16.13
N HIS A 77 10.17 19.06 -14.92
CA HIS A 77 10.83 18.30 -13.86
C HIS A 77 10.57 16.79 -13.93
N GLY A 78 9.83 16.29 -14.92
CA GLY A 78 9.55 14.86 -15.08
C GLY A 78 8.73 14.26 -13.94
N LEU A 79 8.08 15.08 -13.10
CA LEU A 79 7.28 14.65 -11.95
C LEU A 79 6.01 13.91 -12.37
N ASN A 80 5.58 14.08 -13.63
CA ASN A 80 4.44 13.39 -14.22
C ASN A 80 4.78 12.02 -14.81
N GLU A 81 6.07 11.66 -14.87
CA GLU A 81 6.50 10.34 -15.32
C GLU A 81 6.45 9.37 -14.14
N VAL A 82 5.23 8.95 -13.80
CA VAL A 82 5.02 7.85 -12.86
C VAL A 82 5.55 6.58 -13.53
N GLU A 83 6.81 6.22 -13.26
CA GLU A 83 7.34 4.91 -13.62
C GLU A 83 6.47 3.84 -12.96
N ILE A 84 5.50 3.30 -13.71
CA ILE A 84 4.73 2.14 -13.29
C ILE A 84 5.68 0.94 -13.31
N LYS A 85 6.51 0.81 -12.28
CA LYS A 85 7.33 -0.38 -12.06
C LYS A 85 6.38 -1.54 -11.88
N LYS A 86 6.29 -2.40 -12.90
CA LYS A 86 5.52 -3.63 -12.86
C LYS A 86 6.12 -4.54 -11.79
N VAL A 87 5.61 -4.44 -10.56
CA VAL A 87 6.04 -5.30 -9.46
C VAL A 87 5.74 -6.73 -9.86
N LYS A 88 6.80 -7.52 -10.08
CA LYS A 88 6.70 -8.91 -10.47
C LYS A 88 6.00 -9.66 -9.33
N SER A 89 4.75 -10.06 -9.56
CA SER A 89 3.86 -10.65 -8.56
C SER A 89 4.40 -12.00 -8.06
N ARG A 90 5.25 -11.97 -7.02
CA ARG A 90 5.76 -13.16 -6.30
C ARG A 90 4.63 -14.10 -5.87
N ARG A 91 3.50 -13.49 -5.54
CA ARG A 91 2.20 -14.08 -5.21
C ARG A 91 1.76 -15.19 -6.18
N LYS A 92 1.88 -15.02 -7.51
CA LYS A 92 1.48 -16.06 -8.49
C LYS A 92 2.39 -17.30 -8.44
N ARG A 93 3.68 -17.09 -8.17
CA ARG A 93 4.65 -18.18 -8.06
C ARG A 93 4.39 -19.01 -6.81
N ASP A 94 4.15 -18.34 -5.69
CA ASP A 94 3.91 -19.03 -4.41
C ASP A 94 2.59 -19.82 -4.46
N PHE A 95 1.56 -19.30 -5.13
CA PHE A 95 0.34 -20.07 -5.42
C PHE A 95 0.62 -21.36 -6.18
N TRP A 96 1.38 -21.28 -7.29
CA TRP A 96 1.72 -22.46 -8.08
C TRP A 96 2.55 -23.48 -7.31
N LEU A 97 3.48 -23.02 -6.47
CA LEU A 97 4.27 -23.91 -5.60
C LEU A 97 3.38 -24.67 -4.62
N ILE A 98 2.41 -24.00 -3.98
CA ILE A 98 1.50 -24.64 -3.02
C ILE A 98 0.52 -25.57 -3.74
N LEU A 99 -0.02 -25.15 -4.89
CA LEU A 99 -0.93 -25.96 -5.69
C LEU A 99 -0.26 -27.27 -6.15
N VAL A 100 0.92 -27.17 -6.76
CA VAL A 100 1.67 -28.34 -7.24
C VAL A 100 2.16 -29.18 -6.07
N GLY A 101 2.71 -28.56 -5.04
CA GLY A 101 3.21 -29.24 -3.85
C GLY A 101 2.13 -30.02 -3.10
N GLY A 102 0.96 -29.41 -2.87
CA GLY A 102 -0.13 -30.08 -2.18
C GLY A 102 -0.77 -31.20 -3.00
N ASN A 103 -0.93 -31.03 -4.31
CA ASN A 103 -1.42 -32.11 -5.18
C ASN A 103 -0.43 -33.27 -5.24
N LEU A 104 0.88 -33.01 -5.31
CA LEU A 104 1.91 -34.04 -5.21
C LEU A 104 1.87 -34.77 -3.87
N ALA A 105 1.64 -34.05 -2.77
CA ALA A 105 1.51 -34.66 -1.45
C ALA A 105 0.27 -35.58 -1.35
N ILE A 106 -0.87 -35.19 -1.93
CA ILE A 106 -2.08 -36.02 -1.98
C ILE A 106 -1.83 -37.29 -2.82
N ILE A 107 -1.26 -37.14 -4.02
CA ILE A 107 -0.96 -38.27 -4.91
C ILE A 107 0.06 -39.22 -4.24
N GLY A 108 1.12 -38.65 -3.63
CA GLY A 108 2.11 -39.40 -2.88
C GLY A 108 1.49 -40.16 -1.70
N GLY A 109 0.59 -39.52 -0.96
CA GLY A 109 -0.15 -40.15 0.14
C GLY A 109 -1.02 -41.33 -0.34
N VAL A 110 -1.72 -41.19 -1.46
CA VAL A 110 -2.48 -42.29 -2.08
C VAL A 110 -1.56 -43.43 -2.50
N TYR A 111 -0.40 -43.11 -3.08
CA TYR A 111 0.59 -44.11 -3.48
C TYR A 111 1.15 -44.88 -2.28
N PHE A 112 1.54 -44.20 -1.20
CA PHE A 112 2.07 -44.81 0.01
C PHE A 112 1.02 -45.61 0.80
N SER A 113 -0.24 -45.16 0.82
CA SER A 113 -1.33 -45.85 1.50
C SER A 113 -1.82 -47.10 0.75
N GLY A 114 -1.38 -47.30 -0.49
CA GLY A 114 -1.82 -48.38 -1.37
C GLY A 114 -2.99 -47.99 -2.27
N ILE A 115 -2.99 -48.54 -3.48
CA ILE A 115 -3.97 -48.25 -4.53
C ILE A 115 -5.21 -49.14 -4.31
N SER A 116 -6.09 -48.68 -3.42
CA SER A 116 -7.43 -49.22 -3.23
C SER A 116 -8.46 -48.31 -3.90
N VAL A 117 -9.63 -48.85 -4.24
CA VAL A 117 -10.72 -48.03 -4.80
C VAL A 117 -11.12 -46.91 -3.84
N ILE A 118 -11.14 -47.20 -2.54
CA ILE A 118 -11.48 -46.24 -1.49
C ILE A 118 -10.43 -45.11 -1.47
N THR A 119 -9.14 -45.45 -1.39
CA THR A 119 -8.07 -44.43 -1.37
C THR A 119 -8.02 -43.62 -2.65
N LEU A 120 -8.34 -44.20 -3.80
CA LEU A 120 -8.47 -43.47 -5.08
C LEU A 120 -9.62 -42.45 -5.05
N VAL A 121 -10.81 -42.85 -4.60
CA VAL A 121 -11.98 -41.96 -4.51
C VAL A 121 -11.71 -40.80 -3.55
N PHE A 122 -11.19 -41.10 -2.35
CA PHE A 122 -10.83 -40.07 -1.38
C PHE A 122 -9.69 -39.18 -1.88
N GLY A 123 -8.70 -39.74 -2.57
CA GLY A 123 -7.62 -39.00 -3.20
C GLY A 123 -8.12 -38.00 -4.24
N LEU A 124 -8.99 -38.45 -5.16
CA LEU A 124 -9.61 -37.60 -6.17
C LEU A 124 -10.48 -36.50 -5.55
N ALA A 125 -11.33 -36.85 -4.59
CA ALA A 125 -12.16 -35.88 -3.88
C ALA A 125 -11.31 -34.83 -3.16
N GLY A 126 -10.25 -35.27 -2.48
CA GLY A 126 -9.28 -34.40 -1.84
C GLY A 126 -8.59 -33.46 -2.82
N LEU A 127 -8.20 -33.95 -3.99
CA LEU A 127 -7.55 -33.16 -5.06
C LEU A 127 -8.48 -32.05 -5.58
N VAL A 128 -9.76 -32.37 -5.79
CA VAL A 128 -10.79 -31.40 -6.22
C VAL A 128 -11.03 -30.35 -5.14
N ILE A 129 -11.29 -30.78 -3.90
CA ILE A 129 -11.57 -29.87 -2.79
C ILE A 129 -10.37 -28.96 -2.51
N PHE A 130 -9.15 -29.51 -2.50
CA PHE A 130 -7.92 -28.77 -2.31
C PHE A 130 -7.72 -27.71 -3.40
N SER A 131 -7.88 -28.09 -4.67
CA SER A 131 -7.70 -27.18 -5.80
C SER A 131 -8.75 -26.07 -5.81
N LEU A 132 -10.01 -26.38 -5.52
CA LEU A 132 -11.08 -25.38 -5.41
C LEU A 132 -10.86 -24.46 -4.20
N GLY A 133 -10.49 -25.01 -3.04
CA GLY A 133 -10.23 -24.24 -1.83
C GLY A 133 -9.06 -23.27 -1.99
N LEU A 134 -7.95 -23.72 -2.59
CA LEU A 134 -6.82 -22.84 -2.91
C LEU A 134 -7.18 -21.76 -3.91
N SER A 135 -7.92 -22.11 -4.96
CA SER A 135 -8.37 -21.15 -5.97
C SER A 135 -9.29 -20.11 -5.33
N TRP A 136 -10.20 -20.54 -4.44
CA TRP A 136 -11.08 -19.65 -3.69
C TRP A 136 -10.29 -18.70 -2.78
N ILE A 137 -9.33 -19.22 -2.01
CA ILE A 137 -8.49 -18.40 -1.12
C ILE A 137 -7.69 -17.38 -1.94
N MET A 138 -7.09 -17.80 -3.07
CA MET A 138 -6.37 -16.87 -3.94
C MET A 138 -7.28 -15.74 -4.42
N TRP A 139 -8.51 -16.05 -4.84
CA TRP A 139 -9.41 -15.05 -5.38
C TRP A 139 -10.06 -14.16 -4.31
N GLN A 140 -10.44 -14.70 -3.15
CA GLN A 140 -11.08 -13.91 -2.08
C GLN A 140 -10.08 -13.11 -1.24
N VAL A 141 -8.93 -13.71 -0.91
CA VAL A 141 -7.95 -13.10 -0.01
C VAL A 141 -6.98 -12.23 -0.78
N MET A 142 -6.48 -12.67 -1.94
CA MET A 142 -5.41 -11.94 -2.63
C MET A 142 -5.88 -10.90 -3.65
N ASP A 143 -7.15 -10.91 -4.06
CA ASP A 143 -7.69 -9.89 -5.00
C ASP A 143 -8.03 -8.58 -4.29
N LYS A 144 -8.16 -8.59 -2.95
CA LYS A 144 -8.42 -7.41 -2.11
C LYS A 144 -7.17 -6.61 -1.69
N TYR A 145 -5.96 -7.04 -2.08
CA TYR A 145 -4.66 -6.46 -1.65
C TYR A 145 -3.65 -6.39 -2.78
#